data_AF-A0A661BKS0-F1
#
_entry.id   AF-A0A661BKS0-F1
#
_cell.length_a   1.000
_cell.length_b   1.000
_cell.length_c   1.000
_cell.angle_alpha   90.00
_cell.angle_beta   90.00
_cell.angle_gamma   90.00
#
_symmetry.space_group_name_H-M   'P 1'
#
loop_
_entity.id
_entity.type
_entity.pdbx_description
1 polymer ?
#
loop_
_entity_poly.entity_id
_entity_poly.type
_entity_poly.pdbx_seq_one_letter_code
_entity_poly.pdbx_strand_id
1 'polypeptide(L)'
;MDIPTKANEDAGDPSAGCQFWIDRGGTFTDVVAQNPDGDLVTRKLLSANPARYNDAAIQGIRDVLQLSVGDPIPTEIIETVKIGTTVATNALLERKGERTVLVINHGFADALRIGYQNRPEIFALHPTLPALLYERVIEAPGRYDAGGEELEPMDADMMRAQLQDAHDDGIRCVAVVFMHSYRYPAHEKAVDEIAQDMGFTQVSASHRVSPLIKLVSRGDTTVVDAYLSPILRRYVDSIAGEIGDTQLMFMQSNGGLADARHFQGKDSILSGPAGGVVGAQHRLCVVVVDRNLDPELPLALAPVQREHLVRA
;
A
#
# COMPACT_ATOMS: atom_id res chain seq x y z
N MET A 1 46.79 14.10 -36.58
CA MET A 1 45.40 13.62 -36.61
C MET A 1 45.01 13.41 -35.17
N ASP A 2 44.49 14.46 -34.56
CA ASP A 2 44.10 14.50 -33.15
C ASP A 2 42.72 13.85 -33.01
N ILE A 3 42.62 12.92 -32.06
CA ILE A 3 41.36 12.31 -31.64
C ILE A 3 40.79 13.21 -30.54
N PRO A 4 39.62 13.85 -30.72
CA PRO A 4 39.07 14.71 -29.69
C PRO A 4 38.47 13.87 -28.56
N THR A 5 38.97 14.09 -27.35
CA THR A 5 38.39 13.67 -26.08
C THR A 5 37.02 14.35 -25.91
N LYS A 6 35.93 13.58 -25.94
CA LYS A 6 34.61 14.08 -25.51
C LYS A 6 34.62 14.27 -24.00
N ALA A 7 34.49 15.51 -23.57
CA ALA A 7 34.23 15.88 -22.19
C ALA A 7 32.81 15.43 -21.78
N ASN A 8 32.67 15.10 -20.50
CA ASN A 8 31.40 14.84 -19.80
C ASN A 8 30.35 15.90 -20.14
N GLU A 9 29.25 15.47 -20.75
CA GLU A 9 27.99 16.21 -20.79
C GLU A 9 26.96 15.37 -20.03
N ASP A 10 26.93 15.53 -18.71
CA ASP A 10 25.85 15.05 -17.84
C ASP A 10 25.43 16.21 -16.93
N ALA A 11 25.27 17.39 -17.55
CA ALA A 11 24.60 18.51 -16.91
C ALA A 11 23.10 18.25 -17.02
N GLY A 12 22.47 17.98 -15.87
CA GLY A 12 21.03 17.75 -15.77
C GLY A 12 20.23 18.84 -16.49
N ASP A 13 19.07 18.45 -17.03
CA ASP A 13 18.14 19.37 -17.67
C ASP A 13 17.76 20.49 -16.68
N PRO A 14 18.12 21.76 -16.93
CA PRO A 14 17.84 22.87 -16.02
C PRO A 14 16.34 23.20 -15.90
N SER A 15 15.47 22.46 -16.58
CA SER A 15 14.01 22.49 -16.41
C SER A 15 13.46 21.42 -15.45
N ALA A 16 14.29 20.49 -14.96
CA ALA A 16 13.85 19.42 -14.06
C ALA A 16 13.76 19.91 -12.61
N GLY A 17 12.58 19.76 -11.99
CA GLY A 17 12.40 20.04 -10.57
C GLY A 17 13.11 19.00 -9.68
N CYS A 18 13.18 19.27 -8.38
CA CYS A 18 13.73 18.32 -7.41
C CYS A 18 12.88 17.04 -7.34
N GLN A 19 13.52 15.88 -7.31
CA GLN A 19 12.87 14.59 -7.15
C GLN A 19 13.16 14.00 -5.77
N PHE A 20 12.15 13.38 -5.15
CA PHE A 20 12.28 12.74 -3.84
C PHE A 20 11.94 11.25 -3.90
N TRP A 21 12.76 10.42 -3.26
CA TRP A 21 12.49 9.01 -2.96
C TRP A 21 12.59 8.81 -1.45
N ILE A 22 11.49 8.36 -0.85
CA ILE A 22 11.33 8.27 0.59
C ILE A 22 10.96 6.83 0.95
N ASP A 23 11.71 6.21 1.85
CA ASP A 23 11.33 4.94 2.46
C ASP A 23 11.00 5.18 3.93
N ARG A 24 9.69 5.23 4.23
CA ARG A 24 9.18 5.36 5.59
C ARG A 24 9.05 3.97 6.23
N GLY A 25 10.09 3.55 6.93
CA GLY A 25 10.08 2.35 7.76
C GLY A 25 9.42 2.55 9.13
N GLY A 26 9.43 1.51 9.96
CA GLY A 26 8.86 1.56 11.31
C GLY A 26 9.63 2.46 12.28
N THR A 27 10.97 2.45 12.22
CA THR A 27 11.83 3.21 13.15
C THR A 27 12.42 4.45 12.50
N PHE A 28 12.92 4.33 11.27
CA PHE A 28 13.57 5.40 10.54
C PHE A 28 12.89 5.63 9.19
N THR A 29 12.93 6.88 8.75
CA THR A 29 12.56 7.32 7.42
C THR A 29 13.82 7.75 6.69
N ASP A 30 14.11 7.08 5.59
CA ASP A 30 15.24 7.38 4.73
C ASP A 30 14.74 8.23 3.55
N VAL A 31 15.38 9.38 3.33
CA VAL A 31 15.03 10.33 2.27
C VAL A 31 16.23 10.51 1.37
N VAL A 32 16.00 10.30 0.08
CA VAL A 32 16.95 10.60 -1.00
C VAL A 32 16.29 11.64 -1.88
N ALA A 33 17.02 12.71 -2.18
CA ALA A 33 16.57 13.75 -3.09
C ALA A 33 17.61 13.95 -4.18
N GLN A 34 17.15 14.27 -5.38
CA GLN A 34 17.99 14.73 -6.49
C GLN A 34 17.62 16.18 -6.79
N ASN A 35 18.61 17.07 -6.71
CA ASN A 35 18.46 18.46 -7.11
C ASN A 35 18.43 18.57 -8.66
N PRO A 36 17.93 19.69 -9.21
CA PRO A 36 17.96 19.96 -10.66
C PRO A 36 19.35 19.79 -11.29
N ASP A 37 20.40 20.14 -10.55
CA ASP A 37 21.80 20.02 -10.98
C ASP A 37 22.31 18.56 -11.00
N GLY A 38 21.49 17.58 -10.60
CA GLY A 38 21.82 16.15 -10.53
C GLY A 38 22.36 15.69 -9.18
N ASP A 39 22.70 16.62 -8.28
CA ASP A 39 23.27 16.32 -6.96
C ASP A 39 22.30 15.53 -6.06
N LEU A 40 22.82 14.47 -5.45
CA LEU A 40 22.07 13.64 -4.51
C LEU A 40 22.27 14.09 -3.07
N VAL A 41 21.16 14.30 -2.38
CA VAL A 41 21.13 14.63 -0.95
C VAL A 41 20.40 13.54 -0.20
N THR A 42 20.94 13.12 0.94
CA THR A 42 20.28 12.13 1.81
C THR A 42 20.00 12.71 3.20
N ARG A 43 18.90 12.25 3.80
CA ARG A 43 18.52 12.52 5.19
C ARG A 43 17.98 11.24 5.81
N LYS A 44 18.18 11.09 7.12
CA LYS A 44 17.63 10.01 7.93
C LYS A 44 16.94 10.61 9.15
N LEU A 45 15.65 10.34 9.27
CA LEU A 45 14.80 10.86 10.35
C LEU A 45 14.21 9.71 11.16
N LEU A 46 13.80 9.98 12.39
CA LEU A 46 12.97 9.05 13.14
C LEU A 46 11.57 9.04 12.51
N SER A 47 11.00 7.87 12.24
CA SER A 47 9.67 7.76 11.60
C SER A 47 8.52 8.32 12.43
N ALA A 48 8.75 8.46 13.75
CA ALA A 48 7.83 9.10 14.69
C ALA A 48 8.61 9.97 15.68
N ASN A 49 8.38 11.28 15.62
CA ASN A 49 8.90 12.24 16.60
C ASN A 49 7.93 13.43 16.75
N PRO A 50 6.76 13.22 17.39
CA PRO A 50 5.69 14.21 17.44
C PRO A 50 6.08 15.50 18.18
N ALA A 51 7.16 15.49 18.97
CA ALA A 51 7.68 16.68 19.63
C ALA A 51 8.41 17.65 18.65
N ARG A 52 8.73 17.20 17.42
CA ARG A 52 9.50 17.98 16.44
C ARG A 52 8.78 18.17 15.11
N TYR A 53 8.06 17.16 14.65
CA TYR A 53 7.37 17.19 13.37
C TYR A 53 6.20 16.21 13.35
N ASN A 54 5.21 16.52 12.51
CA ASN A 54 4.01 15.68 12.33
C ASN A 54 4.32 14.42 11.53
N ASP A 55 5.09 14.54 10.44
CA ASP A 55 5.49 13.43 9.59
C ASP A 55 6.94 13.56 9.11
N ALA A 56 7.64 12.42 9.09
CA ALA A 56 9.07 12.36 8.77
C ALA A 56 9.37 12.53 7.27
N ALA A 57 8.45 12.13 6.38
CA ALA A 57 8.61 12.32 4.94
C ALA A 57 8.54 13.82 4.60
N ILE A 58 7.53 14.51 5.13
CA ILE A 58 7.40 15.96 4.98
C ILE A 58 8.59 16.69 5.59
N GLN A 59 8.99 16.35 6.82
CA GLN A 59 10.16 16.97 7.42
C GLN A 59 11.43 16.74 6.60
N GLY A 60 11.62 15.55 6.02
CA GLY A 60 12.77 15.27 5.17
C GLY A 60 12.79 16.12 3.90
N ILE A 61 11.63 16.38 3.28
CA ILE A 61 11.52 17.34 2.15
C ILE A 61 11.96 18.74 2.62
N ARG A 62 11.45 19.20 3.76
CA ARG A 62 11.80 20.51 4.33
C ARG A 62 13.29 20.63 4.65
N ASP A 63 13.90 19.59 5.20
CA ASP A 63 15.33 19.55 5.55
C ASP A 63 16.25 19.57 4.32
N VAL A 64 15.81 19.00 3.19
CA VAL A 64 16.54 19.06 1.91
C VAL A 64 16.40 20.44 1.28
N LEU A 65 15.19 21.00 1.29
CA LEU A 65 14.90 22.34 0.76
C LEU A 65 15.32 23.48 1.71
N GLN A 66 15.89 23.15 2.87
CA GLN A 66 16.37 24.11 3.88
C GLN A 66 15.30 25.10 4.36
N LEU A 67 14.06 24.63 4.48
CA LEU A 67 12.93 25.46 4.89
C LEU A 67 12.89 25.65 6.42
N SER A 68 12.49 26.84 6.88
CA SER A 68 12.26 27.08 8.31
C SER A 68 10.93 26.45 8.75
N VAL A 69 10.70 26.33 10.06
CA VAL A 69 9.43 25.79 10.57
C VAL A 69 8.26 26.71 10.19
N GLY A 70 7.24 26.16 9.54
CA GLY A 70 6.03 26.88 9.14
C GLY A 70 6.05 27.47 7.72
N ASP A 71 7.21 27.52 7.07
CA ASP A 71 7.29 27.96 5.66
C ASP A 71 6.48 27.00 4.75
N PRO A 72 5.74 27.50 3.75
CA PRO A 72 5.12 26.64 2.77
C PRO A 72 6.18 25.88 1.97
N ILE A 73 5.88 24.64 1.58
CA ILE A 73 6.75 23.88 0.67
C ILE A 73 6.56 24.47 -0.74
N PRO A 74 7.63 24.88 -1.44
CA PRO A 74 7.54 25.39 -2.81
C PRO A 74 7.31 24.22 -3.78
N THR A 75 6.05 23.84 -3.96
CA THR A 75 5.65 22.68 -4.76
C THR A 75 6.06 22.78 -6.23
N GLU A 76 6.18 23.99 -6.76
CA GLU A 76 6.54 24.30 -8.14
C GLU A 76 7.98 23.93 -8.50
N ILE A 77 8.85 23.74 -7.51
CA ILE A 77 10.22 23.27 -7.72
C ILE A 77 10.37 21.77 -7.45
N ILE A 78 9.28 21.05 -7.13
CA ILE A 78 9.28 19.61 -6.89
C ILE A 78 8.64 18.93 -8.09
N GLU A 79 9.39 18.08 -8.79
CA GLU A 79 8.88 17.33 -9.93
C GLU A 79 8.04 16.14 -9.47
N THR A 80 8.56 15.35 -8.52
CA THR A 80 7.91 14.11 -8.08
C THR A 80 8.35 13.70 -6.68
N VAL A 81 7.43 13.10 -5.93
CA VAL A 81 7.69 12.49 -4.62
C VAL A 81 7.25 11.03 -4.68
N LYS A 82 8.19 10.11 -4.46
CA LYS A 82 7.98 8.66 -4.49
C LYS A 82 8.14 8.10 -3.08
N ILE A 83 7.13 7.44 -2.53
CA ILE A 83 7.12 6.96 -1.13
C ILE A 83 6.90 5.45 -1.06
N GLY A 84 7.86 4.73 -0.48
CA GLY A 84 7.66 3.42 0.13
C GLY A 84 7.27 3.59 1.59
N THR A 85 6.31 2.79 2.08
CA THR A 85 5.91 2.90 3.48
C THR A 85 5.50 1.58 4.11
N THR A 86 5.85 1.40 5.38
CA THR A 86 5.41 0.25 6.17
C THR A 86 4.12 0.50 6.96
N VAL A 87 3.44 1.63 6.77
CA VAL A 87 2.24 2.02 7.54
C VAL A 87 1.17 0.92 7.53
N ALA A 88 0.79 0.41 6.36
CA ALA A 88 -0.21 -0.65 6.26
C ALA A 88 0.25 -1.96 6.89
N THR A 89 1.52 -2.33 6.68
CA THR A 89 2.07 -3.58 7.23
C THR A 89 2.10 -3.52 8.76
N ASN A 90 2.52 -2.40 9.35
CA ASN A 90 2.51 -2.22 10.79
C ASN A 90 1.10 -2.16 11.35
N ALA A 91 0.16 -1.47 10.69
CA ALA A 91 -1.24 -1.44 11.11
C ALA A 91 -1.86 -2.85 11.12
N LEU A 92 -1.51 -3.70 10.15
CA LEU A 92 -1.95 -5.08 10.09
C LEU A 92 -1.34 -5.94 11.21
N LEU A 93 -0.02 -5.82 11.44
CA LEU A 93 0.69 -6.57 12.49
C LEU A 93 0.25 -6.17 13.90
N GLU A 94 0.02 -4.87 14.13
CA GLU A 94 -0.40 -4.30 15.41
C GLU A 94 -1.92 -4.33 15.61
N ARG A 95 -2.69 -4.81 14.62
CA ARG A 95 -4.16 -4.86 14.66
C ARG A 95 -4.81 -3.50 14.90
N LYS A 96 -4.27 -2.47 14.24
CA LYS A 96 -4.72 -1.07 14.31
C LYS A 96 -5.48 -0.63 13.05
N GLY A 97 -6.08 -1.55 12.31
CA GLY A 97 -6.99 -1.25 11.21
C GLY A 97 -8.37 -0.77 11.66
N GLU A 98 -9.21 -0.43 10.68
CA GLU A 98 -10.57 0.04 10.95
C GLU A 98 -11.55 -1.10 11.22
N ARG A 99 -12.54 -0.82 12.07
CA ARG A 99 -13.64 -1.75 12.36
C ARG A 99 -14.40 -2.06 11.07
N THR A 100 -14.48 -3.36 10.75
CA THR A 100 -14.95 -3.84 9.45
C THR A 100 -16.04 -4.91 9.61
N VAL A 101 -17.13 -4.78 8.85
CA VAL A 101 -18.15 -5.82 8.68
C VAL A 101 -17.93 -6.57 7.37
N LEU A 102 -18.07 -7.90 7.40
CA LEU A 102 -18.09 -8.76 6.23
C LEU A 102 -19.54 -8.99 5.81
N VAL A 103 -19.89 -8.61 4.58
CA VAL A 103 -21.15 -8.98 3.94
C VAL A 103 -20.86 -10.12 2.97
N ILE A 104 -21.44 -11.28 3.21
CA ILE A 104 -21.24 -12.51 2.44
C ILE A 104 -22.58 -13.20 2.21
N ASN A 105 -22.71 -14.02 1.18
CA ASN A 105 -24.00 -14.67 0.95
C ASN A 105 -24.39 -15.61 2.11
N HIS A 106 -25.69 -15.81 2.31
CA HIS A 106 -26.23 -16.72 3.31
C HIS A 106 -25.69 -18.16 3.19
N GLY A 107 -25.37 -18.78 4.33
CA GLY A 107 -24.73 -20.11 4.42
C GLY A 107 -23.21 -20.09 4.30
N PHE A 108 -22.58 -18.91 4.20
CA PHE A 108 -21.12 -18.75 4.04
C PHE A 108 -20.50 -17.88 5.14
N ALA A 109 -21.20 -17.60 6.25
CA ALA A 109 -20.68 -16.76 7.33
C ALA A 109 -19.25 -17.12 7.78
N ASP A 110 -18.98 -18.41 7.93
CA ASP A 110 -17.70 -18.93 8.42
C ASP A 110 -16.67 -19.22 7.31
N ALA A 111 -16.97 -18.94 6.04
CA ALA A 111 -16.14 -19.35 4.92
C ALA A 111 -14.68 -18.85 5.03
N LEU A 112 -14.48 -17.58 5.41
CA LEU A 112 -13.14 -17.01 5.60
C LEU A 112 -12.47 -17.48 6.89
N ARG A 113 -13.26 -17.80 7.92
CA ARG A 113 -12.74 -18.35 9.18
C ARG A 113 -12.24 -19.79 9.02
N ILE A 114 -12.96 -20.61 8.25
CA ILE A 114 -12.57 -21.98 7.89
C ILE A 114 -11.36 -21.95 6.97
N GLY A 115 -11.36 -21.03 6.00
CA GLY A 115 -10.29 -20.86 5.04
C GLY A 115 -10.06 -22.13 4.22
N TYR A 116 -8.78 -22.44 3.96
CA TYR A 116 -8.37 -23.67 3.25
C TYR A 116 -8.06 -24.85 4.18
N GLN A 117 -8.26 -24.69 5.50
CA GLN A 117 -7.89 -25.69 6.51
C GLN A 117 -6.42 -26.13 6.43
N ASN A 118 -5.54 -25.26 5.91
CA ASN A 118 -4.10 -25.51 5.90
C ASN A 118 -3.59 -25.62 7.34
N ARG A 119 -2.77 -26.64 7.62
CA ARG A 119 -2.21 -26.92 8.94
C ARG A 119 -0.69 -26.76 8.89
N PRO A 120 -0.14 -25.57 9.18
CA PRO A 120 1.31 -25.34 9.19
C PRO A 120 2.01 -26.32 10.15
N GLU A 121 1.39 -26.55 11.30
CA GLU A 121 1.81 -27.54 12.29
C GLU A 121 0.82 -28.72 12.29
N ILE A 122 1.05 -29.69 11.41
CA ILE A 122 0.13 -30.82 11.17
C ILE A 122 -0.21 -31.57 12.48
N PHE A 123 0.75 -31.70 13.40
CA PHE A 123 0.59 -32.44 14.66
C PHE A 123 0.10 -31.62 15.86
N ALA A 124 -0.18 -30.32 15.70
CA ALA A 124 -0.67 -29.51 16.81
C ALA A 124 -2.08 -29.98 17.24
N LEU A 125 -2.20 -30.56 18.43
CA LEU A 125 -3.49 -31.04 18.96
C LEU A 125 -4.47 -29.89 19.22
N HIS A 126 -3.95 -28.69 19.52
CA HIS A 126 -4.73 -27.48 19.77
C HIS A 126 -4.30 -26.38 18.78
N PRO A 127 -4.82 -26.40 17.53
CA PRO A 127 -4.47 -25.39 16.54
C PRO A 127 -4.96 -24.01 16.98
N THR A 128 -4.08 -23.00 16.92
CA THR A 128 -4.48 -21.60 17.14
C THR A 128 -4.79 -20.98 15.80
N LEU A 129 -6.04 -20.57 15.59
CA LEU A 129 -6.43 -19.85 14.38
C LEU A 129 -6.01 -18.38 14.48
N PRO A 130 -5.58 -17.75 13.38
CA PRO A 130 -5.36 -16.32 13.34
C PRO A 130 -6.64 -15.55 13.71
N ALA A 131 -6.48 -14.42 14.40
CA ALA A 131 -7.59 -13.51 14.66
C ALA A 131 -8.12 -12.92 13.33
N LEU A 132 -9.44 -12.82 13.23
CA LEU A 132 -10.15 -12.24 12.09
C LEU A 132 -9.90 -10.72 12.03
N LEU A 133 -9.97 -10.17 10.81
CA LEU A 133 -9.83 -8.72 10.56
C LEU A 133 -11.18 -8.00 10.46
N TYR A 134 -12.27 -8.76 10.45
CA TYR A 134 -13.64 -8.27 10.55
C TYR A 134 -14.21 -8.65 11.91
N GLU A 135 -15.13 -7.83 12.42
CA GLU A 135 -15.75 -8.01 13.74
C GLU A 135 -17.19 -8.52 13.67
N ARG A 136 -17.85 -8.34 12.53
CA ARG A 136 -19.24 -8.74 12.29
C ARG A 136 -19.35 -9.41 10.93
N VAL A 137 -20.27 -10.36 10.83
CA VAL A 137 -20.66 -10.98 9.57
C VAL A 137 -22.15 -10.73 9.34
N ILE A 138 -22.48 -10.28 8.15
CA ILE A 138 -23.83 -10.14 7.61
C ILE A 138 -24.00 -11.19 6.52
N GLU A 139 -24.97 -12.08 6.72
CA GLU A 139 -25.37 -13.06 5.72
C GLU A 139 -26.46 -12.49 4.83
N ALA A 140 -26.09 -12.11 3.62
CA ALA A 140 -26.98 -11.53 2.63
C ALA A 140 -27.72 -12.61 1.83
N PRO A 141 -29.05 -12.51 1.64
CA PRO A 141 -29.74 -13.22 0.58
C PRO A 141 -29.27 -12.70 -0.78
N GLY A 142 -29.31 -13.55 -1.78
CA GLY A 142 -28.78 -13.23 -3.11
C GLY A 142 -27.75 -14.26 -3.53
N ARG A 143 -27.98 -14.94 -4.65
CA ARG A 143 -27.07 -15.98 -5.15
C ARG A 143 -27.12 -16.08 -6.66
N TYR A 144 -25.95 -16.01 -7.28
CA TYR A 144 -25.75 -16.52 -8.63
C TYR A 144 -25.14 -17.92 -8.59
N ASP A 145 -25.49 -18.75 -9.55
CA ASP A 145 -24.79 -19.99 -9.84
C ASP A 145 -23.52 -19.72 -10.70
N ALA A 146 -22.84 -20.79 -11.14
CA ALA A 146 -21.67 -20.66 -12.02
C ALA A 146 -22.04 -20.23 -13.45
N GLY A 147 -23.27 -20.52 -13.90
CA GLY A 147 -23.81 -20.17 -15.21
C GLY A 147 -24.32 -18.73 -15.32
N GLY A 148 -24.51 -18.03 -14.20
CA GLY A 148 -25.08 -16.69 -14.13
C GLY A 148 -26.59 -16.67 -13.93
N GLU A 149 -27.20 -17.81 -13.64
CA GLU A 149 -28.58 -17.89 -13.19
C GLU A 149 -28.69 -17.35 -11.77
N GLU A 150 -29.64 -16.43 -11.56
CA GLU A 150 -29.98 -15.93 -10.24
C GLU A 150 -30.83 -16.98 -9.52
N LEU A 151 -30.22 -17.68 -8.55
CA LEU A 151 -30.87 -18.71 -7.74
C LEU A 151 -31.72 -18.10 -6.62
N GLU A 152 -31.26 -16.97 -6.08
CA GLU A 152 -31.93 -16.24 -5.01
C GLU A 152 -31.73 -14.75 -5.28
N PRO A 153 -32.80 -13.94 -5.25
CA PRO A 153 -32.67 -12.50 -5.41
C PRO A 153 -32.07 -11.85 -4.15
N MET A 154 -31.36 -10.75 -4.34
CA MET A 154 -30.87 -9.95 -3.22
C MET A 154 -32.00 -9.12 -2.59
N ASP A 155 -32.06 -9.07 -1.27
CA ASP A 155 -33.05 -8.30 -0.51
C ASP A 155 -32.44 -6.97 -0.04
N ALA A 156 -32.77 -5.89 -0.75
CA ALA A 156 -32.24 -4.56 -0.48
C ALA A 156 -32.72 -3.98 0.87
N ASP A 157 -33.94 -4.29 1.29
CA ASP A 157 -34.50 -3.76 2.53
C ASP A 157 -33.87 -4.44 3.74
N MET A 158 -33.68 -5.77 3.67
CA MET A 158 -32.93 -6.51 4.68
C MET A 158 -31.48 -6.02 4.76
N MET A 159 -30.85 -5.78 3.60
CA MET A 159 -29.48 -5.27 3.58
C MET A 159 -29.35 -3.88 4.19
N ARG A 160 -30.30 -2.97 3.91
CA ARG A 160 -30.35 -1.65 4.56
C ARG A 160 -30.49 -1.78 6.07
N ALA A 161 -31.39 -2.62 6.56
CA ALA A 161 -31.57 -2.82 8.00
C ALA A 161 -30.29 -3.33 8.68
N GLN A 162 -29.67 -4.39 8.15
CA GLN A 162 -28.49 -4.99 8.77
C GLN A 162 -27.23 -4.11 8.67
N LEU A 163 -27.07 -3.37 7.57
CA LEU A 163 -26.01 -2.38 7.45
C LEU A 163 -26.23 -1.20 8.40
N GLN A 164 -27.48 -0.83 8.68
CA GLN A 164 -27.80 0.25 9.62
C GLN A 164 -27.39 -0.16 11.04
N ASP A 165 -27.72 -1.38 11.46
CA ASP A 165 -27.30 -1.90 12.75
C ASP A 165 -25.77 -1.91 12.90
N ALA A 166 -25.04 -2.33 11.86
CA ALA A 166 -23.58 -2.27 11.84
C ALA A 166 -23.05 -0.83 11.94
N HIS A 167 -23.68 0.09 11.22
CA HIS A 167 -23.32 1.50 11.24
C HIS A 167 -23.60 2.15 12.59
N ASP A 168 -24.74 1.85 13.22
CA ASP A 168 -25.12 2.40 14.53
C ASP A 168 -24.17 1.90 15.64
N ASP A 169 -23.65 0.69 15.50
CA ASP A 169 -22.59 0.14 16.37
C ASP A 169 -21.20 0.71 16.09
N GLY A 170 -21.08 1.69 15.18
CA GLY A 170 -19.84 2.41 14.90
C GLY A 170 -18.91 1.76 13.88
N ILE A 171 -19.36 0.74 13.14
CA ILE A 171 -18.59 0.16 12.03
C ILE A 171 -18.69 1.10 10.82
N ARG A 172 -17.56 1.40 10.18
CA ARG A 172 -17.52 2.32 9.02
C ARG A 172 -16.91 1.71 7.77
N CYS A 173 -16.44 0.46 7.85
CA CYS A 173 -15.87 -0.26 6.71
C CYS A 173 -16.67 -1.53 6.41
N VAL A 174 -16.93 -1.78 5.12
CA VAL A 174 -17.63 -2.97 4.63
C VAL A 174 -16.75 -3.70 3.63
N ALA A 175 -16.59 -5.01 3.83
CA ALA A 175 -16.08 -5.93 2.83
C ALA A 175 -17.25 -6.74 2.26
N VAL A 176 -17.52 -6.64 0.96
CA VAL A 176 -18.63 -7.35 0.29
C VAL A 176 -18.06 -8.48 -0.55
N VAL A 177 -18.43 -9.72 -0.26
CA VAL A 177 -17.85 -10.92 -0.87
C VAL A 177 -18.94 -11.92 -1.22
N PHE A 178 -19.43 -11.91 -2.46
CA PHE A 178 -20.42 -12.86 -2.94
C PHE A 178 -19.83 -13.92 -3.86
N MET A 179 -20.40 -15.12 -3.85
CA MET A 179 -20.10 -16.19 -4.79
C MET A 179 -20.35 -15.72 -6.22
N HIS A 180 -19.44 -16.11 -7.11
CA HIS A 180 -19.48 -15.76 -8.54
C HIS A 180 -19.49 -14.26 -8.90
N SER A 181 -19.31 -13.36 -7.93
CA SER A 181 -19.29 -11.91 -8.16
C SER A 181 -18.17 -11.41 -9.07
N TYR A 182 -17.06 -12.17 -9.15
CA TYR A 182 -15.99 -11.94 -10.13
C TYR A 182 -16.49 -11.94 -11.59
N ARG A 183 -17.67 -12.52 -11.84
CA ARG A 183 -18.32 -12.59 -13.15
C ARG A 183 -19.71 -11.93 -13.17
N TYR A 184 -20.48 -12.06 -12.07
CA TYR A 184 -21.83 -11.52 -11.94
C TYR A 184 -21.89 -10.53 -10.76
N PRO A 185 -21.42 -9.29 -10.93
CA PRO A 185 -21.20 -8.35 -9.83
C PRO A 185 -22.46 -7.63 -9.34
N ALA A 186 -23.62 -7.86 -9.96
CA ALA A 186 -24.83 -7.06 -9.76
C ALA A 186 -25.25 -6.95 -8.28
N HIS A 187 -25.25 -8.07 -7.55
CA HIS A 187 -25.59 -8.07 -6.12
C HIS A 187 -24.55 -7.35 -5.25
N GLU A 188 -23.25 -7.53 -5.51
CA GLU A 188 -22.22 -6.78 -4.76
C GLU A 188 -22.30 -5.28 -5.04
N LYS A 189 -22.59 -4.88 -6.28
CA LYS A 189 -22.74 -3.48 -6.66
C LYS A 189 -23.93 -2.84 -5.94
N ALA A 190 -25.05 -3.54 -5.86
CA ALA A 190 -26.22 -3.03 -5.15
C ALA A 190 -25.96 -2.88 -3.64
N VAL A 191 -25.25 -3.82 -3.00
CA VAL A 191 -24.83 -3.67 -1.60
C VAL A 191 -23.83 -2.52 -1.43
N ASP A 192 -22.91 -2.34 -2.38
CA ASP A 192 -21.96 -1.22 -2.38
C ASP A 192 -22.67 0.13 -2.44
N GLU A 193 -23.64 0.29 -3.33
CA GLU A 193 -24.50 1.49 -3.43
C GLU A 193 -25.25 1.75 -2.12
N ILE A 194 -25.90 0.73 -1.55
CA ILE A 194 -26.60 0.84 -0.26
C ILE A 194 -25.66 1.30 0.85
N ALA A 195 -24.49 0.67 0.99
CA ALA A 195 -23.52 1.01 2.03
C ALA A 195 -22.98 2.45 1.87
N GLN A 196 -22.73 2.89 0.64
CA GLN A 196 -22.30 4.26 0.36
C GLN A 196 -23.38 5.28 0.73
N ASP A 197 -24.64 5.03 0.35
CA ASP A 197 -25.79 5.89 0.69
C ASP A 197 -25.97 6.07 2.21
N MET A 198 -25.59 5.05 2.98
CA MET A 198 -25.70 5.03 4.45
C MET A 198 -24.53 5.69 5.17
N GLY A 199 -23.50 6.12 4.43
CA GLY A 199 -22.36 6.84 5.01
C GLY A 199 -21.21 5.95 5.49
N PHE A 200 -21.12 4.70 5.05
CA PHE A 200 -19.89 3.91 5.24
C PHE A 200 -18.72 4.60 4.53
N THR A 201 -17.63 4.85 5.25
CA THR A 201 -16.48 5.59 4.72
C THR A 201 -15.60 4.75 3.81
N GLN A 202 -15.74 3.42 3.86
CA GLN A 202 -15.00 2.49 3.02
C GLN A 202 -15.87 1.28 2.67
N VAL A 203 -16.01 1.02 1.37
CA VAL A 203 -16.70 -0.16 0.85
C VAL A 203 -15.84 -0.87 -0.18
N SER A 204 -15.35 -2.05 0.19
CA SER A 204 -14.51 -2.90 -0.64
C SER A 204 -15.36 -4.04 -1.19
N ALA A 205 -15.80 -3.92 -2.43
CA ALA A 205 -16.52 -4.97 -3.14
C ALA A 205 -15.54 -5.91 -3.85
N SER A 206 -15.66 -7.22 -3.60
CA SER A 206 -14.65 -8.19 -3.99
C SER A 206 -14.42 -8.30 -5.50
N HIS A 207 -15.47 -8.07 -6.31
CA HIS A 207 -15.36 -8.02 -7.76
C HIS A 207 -14.47 -6.87 -8.27
N ARG A 208 -14.34 -5.77 -7.51
CA ARG A 208 -13.43 -4.65 -7.84
C ARG A 208 -12.03 -4.88 -7.29
N VAL A 209 -11.95 -5.35 -6.05
CA VAL A 209 -10.68 -5.49 -5.33
C VAL A 209 -9.83 -6.60 -5.92
N SER A 210 -10.41 -7.78 -6.14
CA SER A 210 -9.70 -8.96 -6.62
C SER A 210 -10.68 -9.93 -7.31
N PRO A 211 -10.97 -9.77 -8.61
CA PRO A 211 -11.93 -10.59 -9.36
C PRO A 211 -11.42 -12.01 -9.66
N LEU A 212 -10.89 -12.69 -8.65
CA LEU A 212 -10.47 -14.09 -8.71
C LEU A 212 -11.67 -15.00 -8.46
N ILE A 213 -11.73 -16.16 -9.12
CA ILE A 213 -12.80 -17.14 -8.89
C ILE A 213 -12.87 -17.66 -7.44
N LYS A 214 -11.73 -17.74 -6.76
CA LYS A 214 -11.56 -18.35 -5.43
C LYS A 214 -12.16 -17.48 -4.31
N LEU A 215 -13.31 -17.90 -3.75
CA LEU A 215 -14.03 -17.16 -2.70
C LEU A 215 -13.15 -16.78 -1.51
N VAL A 216 -12.41 -17.75 -0.93
CA VAL A 216 -11.60 -17.51 0.28
C VAL A 216 -10.49 -16.49 0.01
N SER A 217 -9.60 -16.74 -0.97
CA SER A 217 -8.52 -15.81 -1.29
C SER A 217 -9.02 -14.41 -1.71
N ARG A 218 -10.11 -14.36 -2.48
CA ARG A 218 -10.76 -13.11 -2.87
C ARG A 218 -11.31 -12.38 -1.64
N GLY A 219 -11.99 -13.09 -0.76
CA GLY A 219 -12.55 -12.54 0.48
C GLY A 219 -11.48 -12.02 1.42
N ASP A 220 -10.40 -12.78 1.65
CA ASP A 220 -9.26 -12.34 2.49
C ASP A 220 -8.66 -11.02 1.98
N THR A 221 -8.44 -10.93 0.66
CA THR A 221 -7.92 -9.69 0.04
C THR A 221 -8.90 -8.53 0.20
N THR A 222 -10.20 -8.80 0.07
CA THR A 222 -11.27 -7.78 0.19
C THR A 222 -11.40 -7.26 1.61
N VAL A 223 -11.31 -8.14 2.61
CA VAL A 223 -11.31 -7.78 4.03
C VAL A 223 -10.07 -6.95 4.37
N VAL A 224 -8.89 -7.39 3.93
CA VAL A 224 -7.64 -6.64 4.15
C VAL A 224 -7.72 -5.24 3.54
N ASP A 225 -8.28 -5.12 2.35
CA ASP A 225 -8.48 -3.83 1.70
C ASP A 225 -9.42 -2.92 2.49
N ALA A 226 -10.60 -3.41 2.90
CA ALA A 226 -11.54 -2.65 3.72
C ALA A 226 -10.92 -2.19 5.05
N TYR A 227 -10.12 -3.06 5.68
CA TYR A 227 -9.49 -2.85 6.98
C TYR A 227 -8.38 -1.80 6.95
N LEU A 228 -7.61 -1.73 5.85
CA LEU A 228 -6.39 -0.90 5.75
C LEU A 228 -6.54 0.37 4.91
N SER A 229 -7.40 0.37 3.89
CA SER A 229 -7.56 1.50 2.97
C SER A 229 -7.82 2.84 3.65
N PRO A 230 -8.66 2.95 4.71
CA PRO A 230 -8.87 4.24 5.38
C PRO A 230 -7.62 4.82 6.05
N ILE A 231 -6.77 3.96 6.61
CA ILE A 231 -5.51 4.38 7.26
C ILE A 231 -4.54 4.91 6.23
N LEU A 232 -4.42 4.19 5.12
CA LEU A 232 -3.57 4.62 4.01
C LEU A 232 -4.06 5.92 3.42
N ARG A 233 -5.37 6.06 3.21
CA ARG A 233 -5.93 7.28 2.65
C ARG A 233 -5.66 8.49 3.54
N ARG A 234 -5.86 8.39 4.85
CA ARG A 234 -5.48 9.46 5.79
C ARG A 234 -3.99 9.80 5.72
N TYR A 235 -3.13 8.80 5.57
CA TYR A 235 -1.70 9.04 5.41
C TYR A 235 -1.39 9.76 4.09
N VAL A 236 -1.92 9.25 2.98
CA VAL A 236 -1.79 9.86 1.64
C VAL A 236 -2.29 11.31 1.65
N ASP A 237 -3.50 11.55 2.18
CA ASP A 237 -4.12 12.87 2.25
C ASP A 237 -3.29 13.83 3.14
N SER A 238 -2.68 13.33 4.22
CA SER A 238 -1.81 14.14 5.08
C SER A 238 -0.53 14.61 4.35
N ILE A 239 0.02 13.78 3.46
CA ILE A 239 1.19 14.15 2.65
C ILE A 239 0.75 15.09 1.53
N ALA A 240 -0.30 14.73 0.80
CA ALA A 240 -0.82 15.52 -0.33
C ALA A 240 -1.24 16.94 0.11
N GLY A 241 -1.80 17.09 1.31
CA GLY A 241 -2.15 18.40 1.88
C GLY A 241 -0.95 19.33 2.08
N GLU A 242 0.27 18.80 2.25
CA GLU A 242 1.49 19.58 2.45
C GLU A 242 2.23 19.86 1.13
N ILE A 243 2.07 19.01 0.11
CA ILE A 243 2.80 19.12 -1.18
C ILE A 243 1.89 19.48 -2.36
N GLY A 244 0.62 19.82 -2.13
CA GLY A 244 -0.31 20.31 -3.15
C GLY A 244 -0.46 19.36 -4.34
N ASP A 245 -0.40 19.92 -5.55
CA ASP A 245 -0.58 19.20 -6.82
C ASP A 245 0.69 18.45 -7.29
N THR A 246 1.75 18.41 -6.47
CA THR A 246 2.98 17.68 -6.79
C THR A 246 2.68 16.22 -7.08
N GLN A 247 3.34 15.64 -8.08
CA GLN A 247 3.15 14.22 -8.40
C GLN A 247 3.60 13.34 -7.23
N LEU A 248 2.63 12.74 -6.54
CA LEU A 248 2.85 11.85 -5.41
C LEU A 248 2.59 10.39 -5.82
N MET A 249 3.63 9.57 -5.71
CA MET A 249 3.62 8.17 -6.10
C MET A 249 3.94 7.28 -4.89
N PHE A 250 3.22 6.17 -4.75
CA PHE A 250 3.46 5.18 -3.70
C PHE A 250 3.95 3.86 -4.28
N MET A 251 4.93 3.27 -3.60
CA MET A 251 5.41 1.91 -3.91
C MET A 251 4.32 0.90 -3.59
N GLN A 252 4.12 -0.05 -4.50
CA GLN A 252 3.20 -1.16 -4.36
C GLN A 252 3.94 -2.44 -3.96
N SER A 253 3.20 -3.43 -3.47
CA SER A 253 3.68 -4.77 -3.08
C SER A 253 4.31 -5.55 -4.23
N ASN A 254 3.98 -5.22 -5.48
CA ASN A 254 4.56 -5.79 -6.69
C ASN A 254 5.85 -5.08 -7.16
N GLY A 255 6.31 -4.05 -6.44
CA GLY A 255 7.50 -3.25 -6.78
C GLY A 255 7.25 -2.14 -7.81
N GLY A 256 6.00 -1.95 -8.26
CA GLY A 256 5.59 -0.82 -9.10
C GLY A 256 5.27 0.44 -8.30
N LEU A 257 5.11 1.56 -9.00
CA LEU A 257 4.62 2.82 -8.44
C LEU A 257 3.18 3.06 -8.87
N ALA A 258 2.33 3.46 -7.92
CA ALA A 258 0.97 3.93 -8.18
C ALA A 258 0.80 5.39 -7.78
N ASP A 259 0.02 6.13 -8.55
CA ASP A 259 -0.44 7.46 -8.14
C ASP A 259 -1.20 7.37 -6.82
N ALA A 260 -0.95 8.33 -5.92
CA ALA A 260 -1.56 8.45 -4.61
C ALA A 260 -3.07 8.19 -4.59
N ARG A 261 -3.81 8.68 -5.60
CA ARG A 261 -5.28 8.55 -5.68
C ARG A 261 -5.75 7.13 -5.95
N HIS A 262 -4.87 6.27 -6.48
CA HIS A 262 -5.16 4.89 -6.84
C HIS A 262 -4.53 3.89 -5.84
N PHE A 263 -3.85 4.37 -4.80
CA PHE A 263 -3.19 3.51 -3.82
C PHE A 263 -4.19 2.94 -2.82
N GLN A 264 -4.34 1.62 -2.80
CA GLN A 264 -5.32 0.91 -1.96
C GLN A 264 -4.66 -0.01 -0.93
N GLY A 265 -5.43 -0.38 0.09
CA GLY A 265 -5.03 -1.30 1.16
C GLY A 265 -4.35 -2.57 0.65
N LYS A 266 -4.97 -3.23 -0.34
CA LYS A 266 -4.44 -4.47 -0.92
C LYS A 266 -3.04 -4.33 -1.57
N ASP A 267 -2.69 -3.15 -2.07
CA ASP A 267 -1.45 -2.93 -2.84
C ASP A 267 -0.28 -2.51 -1.94
N SER A 268 -0.53 -2.26 -0.67
CA SER A 268 0.40 -1.60 0.24
C SER A 268 1.23 -2.54 1.14
N ILE A 269 0.80 -3.80 1.27
CA ILE A 269 1.44 -4.75 2.17
C ILE A 269 2.79 -5.15 1.61
N LEU A 270 3.86 -4.97 2.40
CA LEU A 270 5.26 -5.24 2.00
C LEU A 270 5.78 -4.40 0.81
N SER A 271 5.26 -3.19 0.58
CA SER A 271 5.76 -2.31 -0.49
C SER A 271 7.22 -1.84 -0.30
N GLY A 272 7.65 -1.57 0.93
CA GLY A 272 9.04 -1.21 1.25
C GLY A 272 10.06 -2.28 0.81
N PRO A 273 9.93 -3.53 1.27
CA PRO A 273 10.77 -4.64 0.81
C PRO A 273 10.78 -4.82 -0.72
N ALA A 274 9.65 -4.62 -1.40
CA ALA A 274 9.56 -4.73 -2.86
C ALA A 274 10.47 -3.72 -3.57
N GLY A 275 10.52 -2.47 -3.11
CA GLY A 275 11.43 -1.45 -3.62
C GLY A 275 12.91 -1.83 -3.48
N GLY A 276 13.29 -2.44 -2.36
CA GLY A 276 14.64 -2.95 -2.14
C GLY A 276 15.04 -4.05 -3.13
N VAL A 277 14.12 -4.96 -3.45
CA VAL A 277 14.34 -6.03 -4.45
C VAL A 277 14.49 -5.44 -5.86
N VAL A 278 13.62 -4.50 -6.25
CA VAL A 278 13.70 -3.83 -7.56
C VAL A 278 15.02 -3.06 -7.70
N GLY A 279 15.44 -2.34 -6.65
CA GLY A 279 16.73 -1.64 -6.63
C GLY A 279 17.92 -2.57 -6.77
N ALA A 280 17.90 -3.73 -6.09
CA ALA A 280 18.91 -4.76 -6.25
C ALA A 280 18.97 -5.29 -7.68
N GLN A 281 17.82 -5.61 -8.28
CA GLN A 281 17.73 -6.09 -9.67
C GLN A 281 18.30 -5.07 -10.65
N HIS A 282 17.96 -3.77 -10.51
CA HIS A 282 18.47 -2.73 -11.40
C HIS A 282 20.00 -2.61 -11.29
N ARG A 283 20.55 -2.65 -10.08
CA ARG A 283 22.00 -2.60 -9.85
C ARG A 283 22.71 -3.82 -10.42
N LEU A 284 22.10 -5.01 -10.30
CA LEU A 284 22.58 -6.24 -10.92
C LEU A 284 22.56 -6.15 -12.45
N CYS A 285 21.51 -5.61 -13.06
CA CYS A 285 21.43 -5.41 -14.50
C CYS A 285 22.50 -4.44 -15.02
N VAL A 286 22.74 -3.31 -14.34
CA VAL A 286 23.80 -2.36 -14.72
C VAL A 286 25.17 -3.03 -14.67
N VAL A 287 25.47 -3.77 -13.60
CA VAL A 287 26.76 -4.49 -13.47
C VAL A 287 26.93 -5.59 -14.53
N VAL A 288 25.85 -6.27 -14.92
CA VAL A 288 25.89 -7.32 -15.97
C VAL A 288 26.04 -6.72 -17.36
N VAL A 289 25.42 -5.58 -17.64
CA VAL A 289 25.58 -4.86 -18.92
C VAL A 289 26.99 -4.29 -19.04
N ASP A 290 27.55 -3.71 -17.96
CA ASP A 290 28.93 -3.23 -17.94
C ASP A 290 29.94 -4.36 -18.21
N ARG A 291 29.70 -5.57 -17.67
CA ARG A 291 30.56 -6.73 -17.96
C ARG A 291 30.47 -7.25 -19.38
N ASN A 292 29.33 -7.09 -20.05
CA ASN A 292 29.22 -7.47 -21.47
C ASN A 292 29.98 -6.48 -22.37
N LEU A 293 30.28 -5.28 -21.86
CA LEU A 293 31.06 -4.24 -22.55
C LEU A 293 32.54 -4.26 -22.14
N ASP A 294 32.86 -4.65 -20.90
CA ASP A 294 34.22 -4.85 -20.39
C ASP A 294 34.29 -6.06 -19.41
N PRO A 295 34.80 -7.22 -19.87
CA PRO A 295 34.90 -8.44 -19.05
C PRO A 295 35.84 -8.33 -17.84
N GLU A 296 36.71 -7.32 -17.79
CA GLU A 296 37.72 -7.17 -16.74
C GLU A 296 37.28 -6.27 -15.58
N LEU A 297 36.04 -5.73 -15.61
CA LEU A 297 35.54 -4.86 -14.54
C LEU A 297 35.50 -5.60 -13.17
N PRO A 298 36.26 -5.14 -12.16
CA PRO A 298 36.29 -5.78 -10.85
C PRO A 298 34.94 -5.64 -10.14
N LEU A 299 34.54 -6.68 -9.42
CA LEU A 299 33.28 -6.77 -8.67
C LEU A 299 33.35 -5.79 -7.48
N ALA A 300 33.05 -4.51 -7.71
CA ALA A 300 32.97 -3.51 -6.65
C ALA A 300 31.66 -3.71 -5.85
N LEU A 301 31.64 -4.75 -5.01
CA LEU A 301 30.76 -4.77 -3.84
C LEU A 301 31.25 -3.66 -2.92
N ALA A 302 30.57 -2.51 -2.92
CA ALA A 302 30.83 -1.46 -1.95
C ALA A 302 30.75 -2.05 -0.52
N PRO A 303 31.80 -1.93 0.31
CA PRO A 303 31.76 -2.44 1.66
C PRO A 303 30.81 -1.56 2.48
N VAL A 304 29.65 -2.11 2.84
CA VAL A 304 28.86 -1.59 3.97
C VAL A 304 29.77 -1.67 5.19
N GLN A 305 30.05 -0.52 5.80
CA GLN A 305 30.93 -0.34 6.95
C GLN A 305 30.65 -1.39 8.04
N ARG A 306 31.52 -2.40 8.13
CA ARG A 306 31.77 -3.17 9.35
C ARG A 306 32.96 -2.53 10.03
N GLU A 307 32.71 -1.54 10.88
CA GLU A 307 33.65 -1.16 11.94
C GLU A 307 32.84 -0.50 13.06
N HIS A 308 33.08 -0.94 14.30
CA HIS A 308 32.36 -0.66 15.56
C HIS A 308 31.27 -1.64 15.98
N LEU A 309 31.63 -2.92 16.06
CA LEU A 309 31.29 -3.72 17.24
C LEU A 309 32.45 -4.70 17.51
N VAL A 310 32.80 -4.86 18.78
CA VAL A 310 33.95 -5.63 19.32
C VAL A 310 35.25 -4.82 19.48
N ARG A 311 35.28 -3.96 20.51
CA ARG A 311 36.33 -3.95 21.55
C ARG A 311 35.80 -3.20 22.79
N ALA A 312 35.88 -3.91 23.93
CA ALA A 312 35.43 -3.59 25.31
C ALA A 312 33.93 -3.68 25.59
#